data_AF-A0A935N5T3-F1
#
_entry.id   AF-A0A935N5T3-F1
#
_cell.length_a   1.000
_cell.length_b   1.000
_cell.length_c   1.000
_cell.angle_alpha   90.00
_cell.angle_beta   90.00
_cell.angle_gamma   90.00
#
_symmetry.space_group_name_H-M   'P 1'
#
loop_
_entity.id
_entity.type
_entity.pdbx_description
1 polymer ?
#
loop_
_entity_poly.entity_id
_entity_poly.type
_entity_poly.pdbx_seq_one_letter_code
_entity_poly.pdbx_strand_id
1 'polypeptide(L)'
;MTVREILKMGDARLLRVAQPVTQFDTDELHQLISDMLDTMHAANGAGLAAPQIGVDLQVLIFGTDTVNPRYPDAPIVPRTVLINPVITVLDSEMESGWEGCLSVPGLRGVVPRHARIQYTGFDQYGDPISRIADGFHARVVQHECDHLIGKLYPMRMTDFSQFGFTEVLFPDLVDADDEAGVLFAGRTLWSLRLSCSTSAESKSNSAARSNDKPLSPWSLTHGCPTDFHRFQ
;
A
#
# COMPACT_ATOMS: atom_id res chain seq x y z
N MET A 1 17.27 -16.96 2.45
CA MET A 1 16.06 -16.13 2.39
C MET A 1 15.41 -16.19 3.75
N THR A 2 15.27 -15.04 4.42
CA THR A 2 14.75 -14.94 5.79
C THR A 2 13.64 -13.90 5.81
N VAL A 3 12.39 -14.35 5.85
CA VAL A 3 11.24 -13.46 6.04
C VAL A 3 11.12 -13.12 7.53
N ARG A 4 11.06 -11.83 7.85
CA ARG A 4 10.93 -11.30 9.21
C ARG A 4 9.47 -11.01 9.51
N GLU A 5 9.11 -11.06 10.79
CA GLU A 5 7.79 -10.63 11.24
C GLU A 5 7.65 -9.11 11.07
N ILE A 6 6.54 -8.68 10.46
CA ILE A 6 6.18 -7.27 10.34
C ILE A 6 5.37 -6.87 11.57
N LEU A 7 5.89 -5.91 12.33
CA LEU A 7 5.23 -5.34 13.49
C LEU A 7 3.94 -4.63 13.09
N LYS A 8 2.90 -4.81 13.91
CA LYS A 8 1.59 -4.21 13.70
C LYS A 8 1.42 -2.94 14.53
N MET A 9 0.60 -2.01 14.02
CA MET A 9 0.20 -0.80 14.72
C MET A 9 -0.32 -1.14 16.13
N GLY A 10 0.24 -0.47 17.12
CA GLY A 10 0.09 -0.81 18.54
C GLY A 10 1.40 -1.25 19.19
N ASP A 11 2.36 -1.76 18.41
CA ASP A 11 3.71 -2.02 18.90
C ASP A 11 4.49 -0.72 19.12
N ALA A 12 4.97 -0.49 20.34
CA ALA A 12 5.68 0.73 20.72
C ALA A 12 6.97 0.96 19.91
N ARG A 13 7.57 -0.09 19.33
CA ARG A 13 8.76 0.03 18.50
C ARG A 13 8.52 0.84 17.24
N LEU A 14 7.28 0.87 16.73
CA LEU A 14 6.86 1.66 15.55
C LEU A 14 6.68 3.16 15.86
N LEU A 15 6.79 3.56 17.13
CA LEU A 15 6.61 4.96 17.56
C LEU A 15 7.94 5.65 17.90
N ARG A 16 9.07 4.96 17.70
CA ARG A 16 10.41 5.49 17.95
C ARG A 16 10.88 6.37 16.80
N VAL A 17 11.80 7.28 17.11
CA VAL A 17 12.65 7.92 16.11
C VAL A 17 13.87 7.03 15.88
N ALA A 18 13.99 6.52 14.66
CA ALA A 18 15.03 5.56 14.28
C ALA A 18 16.43 6.18 14.33
N GLN A 19 17.42 5.37 14.70
CA GLN A 19 18.80 5.83 14.79
C GLN A 19 19.46 5.90 13.40
N PRO A 20 20.32 6.88 13.14
CA PRO A 20 21.06 6.94 11.88
C PRO A 20 22.01 5.75 11.75
N VAL A 21 22.18 5.25 10.53
CA VAL A 21 23.25 4.31 10.19
C VAL A 21 24.58 5.06 10.17
N THR A 22 25.58 4.55 10.90
CA THR A 22 26.90 5.18 11.02
C THR A 22 28.01 4.44 10.29
N GLN A 23 27.78 3.18 9.89
CA GLN A 23 28.72 2.36 9.15
C GLN A 23 28.00 1.78 7.93
N PHE A 24 28.60 1.98 6.76
CA PHE A 24 28.12 1.50 5.48
C PHE A 24 28.97 0.35 5.00
N ASP A 25 28.47 -0.39 4.01
CA ASP A 25 29.16 -1.52 3.39
C ASP A 25 29.61 -2.61 4.38
N THR A 26 28.77 -2.90 5.38
CA THR A 26 29.02 -3.99 6.35
C THR A 26 28.13 -5.19 6.05
N ASP A 27 28.61 -6.39 6.39
CA ASP A 27 27.86 -7.62 6.21
C ASP A 27 26.50 -7.58 6.94
N GLU A 28 26.44 -6.94 8.11
CA GLU A 28 25.21 -6.77 8.88
C GLU A 28 24.19 -5.87 8.18
N LEU A 29 24.65 -4.78 7.54
CA LEU A 29 23.78 -3.89 6.78
C LEU A 29 23.24 -4.59 5.53
N HIS A 30 24.10 -5.31 4.81
CA HIS A 30 23.71 -6.09 3.64
C HIS A 30 22.71 -7.20 4.01
N GLN A 31 22.92 -7.89 5.15
CA GLN A 31 21.99 -8.88 5.65
C GLN A 31 20.64 -8.27 6.04
N LEU A 32 20.64 -7.12 6.71
CA LEU A 32 19.41 -6.39 7.05
C LEU A 32 18.60 -6.05 5.80
N ILE A 33 19.25 -5.51 4.77
CA ILE A 33 18.60 -5.15 3.51
C ILE A 33 18.06 -6.39 2.81
N SER A 34 18.80 -7.50 2.80
CA SER A 34 18.30 -8.77 2.25
C SER A 34 17.05 -9.25 2.99
N ASP A 35 17.05 -9.22 4.32
CA ASP A 35 15.89 -9.61 5.14
C ASP A 35 14.68 -8.69 4.86
N MET A 36 14.93 -7.38 4.70
CA MET A 36 13.88 -6.42 4.35
C MET A 36 13.29 -6.69 2.96
N LEU A 37 14.13 -6.95 1.96
CA LEU A 37 13.69 -7.26 0.59
C LEU A 37 12.86 -8.55 0.55
N ASP A 38 13.35 -9.62 1.19
CA ASP A 38 12.63 -10.89 1.30
C ASP A 38 11.26 -10.69 1.98
N THR A 39 11.22 -9.91 3.05
CA THR A 39 10.01 -9.62 3.82
C THR A 39 9.01 -8.78 3.01
N MET A 40 9.48 -7.73 2.33
CA MET A 40 8.66 -6.86 1.49
C MET A 40 8.05 -7.64 0.33
N HIS A 41 8.85 -8.47 -0.34
CA HIS A 41 8.39 -9.30 -1.44
C HIS A 41 7.34 -10.33 -0.98
N ALA A 42 7.58 -11.03 0.12
CA ALA A 42 6.63 -12.02 0.66
C ALA A 42 5.27 -11.40 1.03
N ALA A 43 5.23 -10.10 1.34
CA ALA A 43 4.03 -9.37 1.71
C ALA A 43 3.45 -8.47 0.58
N ASN A 44 3.95 -8.60 -0.65
CA ASN A 44 3.56 -7.78 -1.80
C ASN A 44 3.66 -6.25 -1.55
N GLY A 45 4.62 -5.83 -0.71
CA GLY A 45 4.80 -4.43 -0.30
C GLY A 45 5.32 -3.53 -1.42
N ALA A 46 4.91 -2.25 -1.39
CA ALA A 46 5.48 -1.20 -2.25
C ALA A 46 6.76 -0.59 -1.65
N GLY A 47 6.91 -0.70 -0.33
CA GLY A 47 8.04 -0.27 0.47
C GLY A 47 8.04 -0.96 1.82
N LEU A 48 9.17 -0.86 2.51
CA LEU A 48 9.36 -1.35 3.87
C LEU A 48 10.47 -0.55 4.58
N ALA A 49 10.20 -0.11 5.80
CA ALA A 49 11.17 0.52 6.68
C ALA A 49 11.69 -0.46 7.75
N ALA A 50 12.97 -0.37 8.10
CA ALA A 50 13.60 -1.23 9.12
C ALA A 50 12.84 -1.27 10.47
N PRO A 51 12.24 -0.16 10.97
CA PRO A 51 11.42 -0.20 12.19
C PRO A 51 10.25 -1.17 12.10
N GLN A 52 9.71 -1.43 10.90
CA GLN A 52 8.59 -2.37 10.71
C GLN A 52 8.98 -3.82 10.97
N ILE A 53 10.27 -4.17 10.91
CA ILE A 53 10.79 -5.49 11.30
C ILE A 53 11.51 -5.45 12.66
N GLY A 54 11.28 -4.38 13.42
CA GLY A 54 11.80 -4.18 14.78
C GLY A 54 13.23 -3.64 14.86
N VAL A 55 13.84 -3.26 13.75
CA VAL A 55 15.21 -2.74 13.69
C VAL A 55 15.19 -1.21 13.75
N ASP A 56 15.87 -0.64 14.75
CA ASP A 56 15.80 0.79 15.08
C ASP A 56 16.79 1.64 14.28
N LEU A 57 16.80 1.48 12.95
CA LEU A 57 17.72 2.16 12.03
C LEU A 57 16.98 2.91 10.92
N GLN A 58 17.58 4.01 10.46
CA GLN A 58 17.11 4.80 9.33
C GLN A 58 17.43 4.13 7.99
N VAL A 59 16.82 2.97 7.75
CA VAL A 59 16.94 2.20 6.51
C VAL A 59 15.53 1.95 5.97
N LEU A 60 15.33 2.26 4.70
CA LEU A 60 14.09 1.96 4.00
C LEU A 60 14.38 1.42 2.59
N ILE A 61 13.49 0.55 2.11
CA ILE A 61 13.48 0.04 0.75
C ILE A 61 12.14 0.35 0.12
N PHE A 62 12.11 0.62 -1.18
CA PHE A 62 10.87 0.83 -1.92
C PHE A 62 11.05 0.59 -3.41
N GLY A 63 9.93 0.37 -4.10
CA GLY A 63 9.88 0.07 -5.53
C GLY A 63 10.26 -1.38 -5.83
N THR A 64 9.63 -1.95 -6.87
CA THR A 64 9.82 -3.35 -7.29
C THR A 64 10.23 -3.49 -8.75
N ASP A 65 10.49 -2.36 -9.44
CA ASP A 65 10.73 -2.30 -10.90
C ASP A 65 9.59 -2.93 -11.74
N THR A 66 8.45 -3.21 -11.12
CA THR A 66 7.26 -3.86 -11.68
C THR A 66 6.00 -3.19 -11.13
N VAL A 67 4.84 -3.49 -11.72
CA VAL A 67 3.56 -3.02 -11.20
C VAL A 67 3.30 -3.68 -9.85
N ASN A 68 2.97 -2.87 -8.83
CA ASN A 68 2.64 -3.41 -7.51
C ASN A 68 1.17 -3.87 -7.49
N PRO A 69 0.87 -5.13 -7.09
CA PRO A 69 -0.49 -5.66 -7.13
C PRO A 69 -1.46 -4.93 -6.17
N ARG A 70 -0.96 -4.31 -5.09
CA ARG A 70 -1.77 -3.53 -4.16
C ARG A 70 -2.09 -2.12 -4.68
N TYR A 71 -1.43 -1.70 -5.77
CA TYR A 71 -1.57 -0.41 -6.44
C TYR A 71 -1.48 -0.60 -7.97
N PRO A 72 -2.45 -1.30 -8.59
CA PRO A 72 -2.35 -1.73 -10.00
C PRO A 72 -2.30 -0.57 -10.99
N ASP A 73 -2.92 0.57 -10.65
CA ASP A 73 -2.96 1.76 -11.48
C ASP A 73 -1.77 2.72 -11.24
N ALA A 74 -0.89 2.40 -10.28
CA ALA A 74 0.24 3.25 -9.95
C ALA A 74 1.41 3.07 -10.94
N PRO A 75 2.16 4.14 -11.25
CA PRO A 75 3.36 4.03 -12.07
C PRO A 75 4.45 3.21 -11.36
N ILE A 76 5.33 2.61 -12.16
CA ILE A 76 6.47 1.83 -11.64
C ILE A 76 7.42 2.76 -10.91
N VAL A 77 7.76 2.38 -9.67
CA VAL A 77 8.76 3.06 -8.84
C VAL A 77 10.06 2.24 -8.88
N PRO A 78 11.22 2.87 -9.14
CA PRO A 78 12.49 2.15 -9.22
C PRO A 78 12.87 1.55 -7.87
N ARG A 79 13.32 0.30 -7.87
CA ARG A 79 13.80 -0.36 -6.65
C ARG A 79 14.98 0.42 -6.07
N THR A 80 14.83 0.87 -4.83
CA THR A 80 15.79 1.75 -4.17
C THR A 80 15.98 1.32 -2.72
N VAL A 81 17.24 1.23 -2.29
CA VAL A 81 17.65 1.26 -0.89
C VAL A 81 17.99 2.70 -0.56
N LEU A 82 17.42 3.24 0.51
CA LEU A 82 17.70 4.59 0.97
C LEU A 82 17.95 4.60 2.47
N ILE A 83 19.11 5.14 2.85
CA ILE A 83 19.62 5.17 4.21
C ILE A 83 19.82 6.62 4.64
N ASN A 84 19.50 6.92 5.90
CA ASN A 84 19.55 8.26 6.50
C ASN A 84 18.86 9.33 5.63
N PRO A 85 17.58 9.12 5.25
CA PRO A 85 16.92 9.99 4.29
C PRO A 85 16.63 11.39 4.86
N VAL A 86 16.67 12.37 3.98
CA VAL A 86 16.17 13.73 4.22
C VAL A 86 15.21 14.08 3.09
N ILE A 87 14.00 14.54 3.45
CA ILE A 87 12.99 15.04 2.51
C ILE A 87 13.01 16.57 2.54
N THR A 88 13.12 17.16 1.36
CA THR A 88 12.90 18.59 1.12
C THR A 88 11.66 18.76 0.25
N VAL A 89 10.67 19.47 0.76
CA VAL A 89 9.45 19.82 0.01
C VAL A 89 9.80 20.90 -1.02
N LEU A 90 9.45 20.68 -2.28
CA LEU A 90 9.80 21.61 -3.38
C LEU A 90 8.71 22.65 -3.64
N ASP A 91 7.45 22.32 -3.36
CA ASP A 91 6.30 23.20 -3.50
C ASP A 91 5.21 22.88 -2.46
N SER A 92 4.24 23.78 -2.31
CA SER A 92 3.15 23.62 -1.33
C SER A 92 1.98 22.77 -1.86
N GLU A 93 2.10 22.18 -3.05
CA GLU A 93 1.01 21.40 -3.64
C GLU A 93 0.86 20.08 -2.88
N MET A 94 -0.39 19.74 -2.57
CA MET A 94 -0.74 18.54 -1.83
C MET A 94 -1.65 17.66 -2.70
N GLU A 95 -1.33 16.37 -2.78
CA GLU A 95 -2.13 15.37 -3.47
C GLU A 95 -2.69 14.37 -2.46
N SER A 96 -4.00 14.14 -2.50
CA SER A 96 -4.66 13.11 -1.69
C SER A 96 -4.69 11.80 -2.45
N GLY A 97 -4.39 10.70 -1.77
CA GLY A 97 -4.38 9.38 -2.37
C GLY A 97 -4.53 8.28 -1.33
N TRP A 98 -4.98 7.11 -1.78
CA TRP A 98 -5.17 5.95 -0.92
C TRP A 98 -3.82 5.35 -0.50
N GLU A 99 -3.64 5.16 0.79
CA GLU A 99 -2.49 4.48 1.38
C GLU A 99 -2.96 3.25 2.16
N GLY A 100 -2.15 2.19 2.07
CA GLY A 100 -2.15 1.08 3.01
C GLY A 100 -0.75 0.90 3.59
N CYS A 101 -0.63 0.11 4.65
CA CYS A 101 0.64 -0.18 5.29
C CYS A 101 0.66 -1.65 5.73
N LEU A 102 1.80 -2.32 5.59
CA LEU A 102 1.95 -3.71 6.04
C LEU A 102 1.79 -3.83 7.57
N SER A 103 2.11 -2.76 8.31
CA SER A 103 1.88 -2.66 9.76
C SER A 103 0.43 -2.33 10.14
N VAL A 104 -0.44 -2.04 9.16
CA VAL A 104 -1.88 -1.76 9.38
C VAL A 104 -2.69 -2.66 8.42
N PRO A 105 -2.67 -3.98 8.64
CA PRO A 105 -3.21 -4.94 7.68
C PRO A 105 -4.73 -4.80 7.51
N GLY A 106 -5.21 -5.03 6.28
CA GLY A 106 -6.64 -5.02 5.95
C GLY A 106 -7.29 -3.63 5.85
N LEU A 107 -6.54 -2.54 6.06
CA LEU A 107 -7.09 -1.18 6.06
C LEU A 107 -6.45 -0.31 4.98
N ARG A 108 -7.23 0.66 4.50
CA ARG A 108 -6.80 1.76 3.62
C ARG A 108 -7.35 3.09 4.14
N GLY A 109 -6.62 4.16 3.87
CA GLY A 109 -7.06 5.52 4.16
C GLY A 109 -6.57 6.53 3.14
N VAL A 110 -7.36 7.57 2.88
CA VAL A 110 -6.90 8.71 2.06
C VAL A 110 -5.99 9.60 2.88
N VAL A 111 -4.80 9.89 2.33
CA VAL A 111 -3.76 10.70 2.99
C VAL A 111 -3.29 11.81 2.06
N PRO A 112 -3.31 13.09 2.50
CA PRO A 112 -2.68 14.17 1.76
C PRO A 112 -1.15 14.09 1.91
N ARG A 113 -0.42 14.16 0.79
CA ARG A 113 1.05 14.18 0.72
C ARG A 113 1.51 15.34 -0.15
N HIS A 114 2.74 15.80 0.04
CA HIS A 114 3.33 16.76 -0.89
C HIS A 114 3.44 16.11 -2.28
N ALA A 115 2.93 16.81 -3.29
CA ALA A 115 2.89 16.28 -4.66
C ALA A 115 4.31 16.10 -5.23
N ARG A 116 5.27 16.91 -4.76
CA ARG A 116 6.64 16.89 -5.24
C ARG A 116 7.66 17.12 -4.12
N ILE A 117 8.66 16.26 -4.07
CA ILE A 117 9.75 16.32 -3.08
C ILE A 117 11.10 16.10 -3.75
N GLN A 118 12.15 16.63 -3.12
CA GLN A 118 13.50 16.10 -3.27
C GLN A 118 13.78 15.20 -2.06
N TYR A 119 14.33 14.01 -2.30
CA TYR A 119 14.90 13.20 -1.24
C TYR A 119 16.40 13.01 -1.46
N THR A 120 17.13 13.04 -0.35
CA THR A 120 18.55 12.75 -0.30
C THR A 120 18.84 11.68 0.74
N GLY A 121 19.96 10.98 0.61
CA GLY A 121 20.41 9.97 1.56
C GLY A 121 21.59 9.22 0.98
N PHE A 122 21.75 7.97 1.38
CA PHE A 122 22.81 7.09 0.90
C PHE A 122 22.25 5.73 0.50
N ASP A 123 22.95 5.03 -0.38
CA ASP A 123 22.74 3.59 -0.56
C ASP A 123 23.51 2.78 0.49
N GLN A 124 23.48 1.45 0.36
CA GLN A 124 24.16 0.53 1.28
C GLN A 124 25.68 0.60 1.25
N TYR A 125 26.27 1.13 0.18
CA TYR A 125 27.72 1.31 0.04
C TYR A 125 28.18 2.67 0.58
N GLY A 126 27.23 3.55 0.93
CA GLY A 126 27.50 4.91 1.37
C GLY A 126 27.57 5.91 0.21
N ASP A 127 27.15 5.52 -1.00
CA ASP A 127 27.10 6.42 -2.14
C ASP A 127 25.88 7.35 -2.01
N PRO A 128 26.06 8.67 -2.26
CA PRO A 128 24.97 9.63 -2.07
C PRO A 128 23.88 9.48 -3.12
N ILE A 129 22.63 9.50 -2.66
CA ILE A 129 21.43 9.58 -3.49
C ILE A 129 20.85 10.99 -3.37
N SER A 130 20.49 11.59 -4.51
CA SER A 130 19.71 12.83 -4.56
C SER A 130 18.77 12.78 -5.76
N ARG A 131 17.47 12.73 -5.52
CA ARG A 131 16.45 12.57 -6.57
C ARG A 131 15.26 13.48 -6.29
N ILE A 132 14.60 13.91 -7.37
CA ILE A 132 13.30 14.55 -7.31
C ILE A 132 12.26 13.49 -7.64
N ALA A 133 11.19 13.43 -6.86
CA ALA A 133 10.06 12.55 -7.06
C ALA A 133 8.77 13.33 -7.01
N ASP A 134 7.78 12.85 -7.77
CA ASP A 134 6.41 13.36 -7.80
C ASP A 134 5.40 12.21 -7.66
N GLY A 135 4.13 12.59 -7.46
CA GLY A 135 2.98 11.69 -7.45
C GLY A 135 3.16 10.46 -6.54
N PHE A 136 2.95 9.27 -7.10
CA PHE A 136 3.04 8.02 -6.35
C PHE A 136 4.46 7.73 -5.81
N HIS A 137 5.51 8.08 -6.56
CA HIS A 137 6.89 7.91 -6.07
C HIS A 137 7.15 8.82 -4.86
N ALA A 138 6.73 10.10 -4.92
CA ALA A 138 6.83 11.00 -3.78
C ALA A 138 6.03 10.51 -2.58
N ARG A 139 4.83 9.95 -2.80
CA ARG A 139 3.99 9.37 -1.75
C ARG A 139 4.66 8.21 -1.03
N VAL A 140 5.19 7.24 -1.78
CA VAL A 140 5.87 6.07 -1.20
C VAL A 140 7.05 6.51 -0.35
N VAL A 141 7.91 7.41 -0.86
CA VAL A 141 9.06 7.89 -0.08
C VAL A 141 8.64 8.61 1.21
N GLN A 142 7.60 9.46 1.15
CA GLN A 142 7.06 10.12 2.35
C GLN A 142 6.48 9.11 3.36
N HIS A 143 5.79 8.08 2.87
CA HIS A 143 5.24 7.01 3.70
C HIS A 143 6.34 6.24 4.45
N GLU A 144 7.38 5.80 3.73
CA GLU A 144 8.47 5.04 4.34
C GLU A 144 9.31 5.91 5.29
N CYS A 145 9.52 7.20 4.97
CA CYS A 145 10.23 8.11 5.87
C CYS A 145 9.43 8.39 7.16
N ASP A 146 8.10 8.39 7.10
CA ASP A 146 7.25 8.56 8.29
C ASP A 146 7.50 7.45 9.33
N HIS A 147 7.77 6.22 8.88
CA HIS A 147 8.13 5.12 9.78
C HIS A 147 9.42 5.37 10.57
N LEU A 148 10.37 6.15 10.02
CA LEU A 148 11.63 6.48 10.69
C LEU A 148 11.47 7.51 11.81
N ILE A 149 10.36 8.26 11.82
CA ILE A 149 10.02 9.25 12.85
C ILE A 149 8.81 8.84 13.68
N GLY A 150 8.50 7.54 13.69
CA GLY A 150 7.44 6.97 14.51
C GLY A 150 6.02 7.35 14.08
N LYS A 151 5.82 7.62 12.79
CA LYS A 151 4.52 8.00 12.21
C LYS A 151 3.98 6.89 11.33
N LEU A 152 2.69 6.63 11.47
CA LEU A 152 1.91 5.73 10.61
C LEU A 152 0.88 6.55 9.86
N TYR A 153 0.45 6.08 8.69
CA TYR A 153 -0.46 6.84 7.84
C TYR A 153 -1.77 7.30 8.51
N PRO A 154 -2.39 6.57 9.48
CA PRO A 154 -3.59 7.07 10.17
C PRO A 154 -3.35 8.38 10.94
N MET A 155 -2.09 8.68 11.30
CA MET A 155 -1.70 9.93 11.96
C MET A 155 -1.59 11.11 10.98
N ARG A 156 -1.63 10.86 9.67
CA ARG A 156 -1.57 11.86 8.59
C ARG A 156 -2.95 12.13 7.96
N MET A 157 -3.95 11.31 8.28
CA MET A 157 -5.30 11.44 7.73
C MET A 157 -6.00 12.70 8.26
N THR A 158 -6.79 13.32 7.40
CA THR A 158 -7.59 14.52 7.72
C THR A 158 -9.10 14.25 7.68
N ASP A 159 -9.53 13.18 7.01
CA ASP A 159 -10.93 12.75 6.92
C ASP A 159 -11.07 11.25 7.21
N PHE A 160 -11.59 10.92 8.39
CA PHE A 160 -11.82 9.53 8.81
C PHE A 160 -13.00 8.86 8.11
N SER A 161 -13.86 9.58 7.38
CA SER A 161 -14.89 8.95 6.54
C SER A 161 -14.28 8.16 5.38
N GLN A 162 -13.03 8.48 5.02
CA GLN A 162 -12.24 7.80 4.01
C GLN A 162 -11.24 6.81 4.62
N PHE A 163 -11.54 6.26 5.80
CA PHE A 163 -10.78 5.20 6.46
C PHE A 163 -11.63 3.94 6.59
N GLY A 164 -11.14 2.80 6.10
CA GLY A 164 -11.94 1.57 6.14
C GLY A 164 -11.19 0.33 5.72
N PHE A 165 -11.89 -0.80 5.79
CA PHE A 165 -11.36 -2.09 5.37
C PHE A 165 -11.21 -2.15 3.85
N THR A 166 -10.07 -2.67 3.38
CA THR A 166 -9.74 -2.78 1.95
C THR A 166 -10.85 -3.53 1.21
N GLU A 167 -11.33 -4.64 1.76
CA GLU A 167 -12.37 -5.47 1.13
C GLU A 167 -13.70 -4.76 0.90
N VAL A 168 -14.02 -3.75 1.73
CA VAL A 168 -15.25 -2.97 1.61
C VAL A 168 -15.06 -1.81 0.64
N LEU A 169 -13.90 -1.15 0.70
CA LEU A 169 -13.58 0.01 -0.14
C LEU A 169 -13.23 -0.37 -1.57
N PHE A 170 -12.60 -1.53 -1.76
CA PHE A 170 -12.04 -2.03 -3.01
C PHE A 170 -12.28 -3.55 -3.14
N PRO A 171 -13.52 -3.98 -3.41
CA PRO A 171 -13.87 -5.40 -3.47
C PRO A 171 -13.06 -6.16 -4.55
N ASP A 172 -12.63 -5.48 -5.61
CA ASP A 172 -11.86 -6.09 -6.70
C ASP A 172 -10.36 -6.32 -6.37
N LEU A 173 -9.87 -5.81 -5.23
CA LEU A 173 -8.46 -5.98 -4.81
C LEU A 173 -8.23 -7.18 -3.87
N VAL A 174 -9.29 -7.82 -3.36
CA VAL A 174 -9.19 -8.84 -2.30
C VAL A 174 -8.60 -10.16 -2.81
N ASP A 175 -8.76 -10.47 -4.10
CA ASP A 175 -8.21 -11.69 -4.74
C ASP A 175 -6.66 -11.75 -4.72
N ALA A 176 -5.96 -10.66 -4.36
CA ALA A 176 -4.50 -10.58 -4.33
C ALA A 176 -3.86 -10.68 -2.93
N ASP A 177 -4.60 -10.41 -1.85
CA ASP A 177 -4.06 -10.33 -0.47
C ASP A 177 -4.33 -11.63 0.36
N ASP A 178 -5.30 -12.48 -0.02
CA ASP A 178 -5.79 -13.60 0.82
C ASP A 178 -5.00 -14.91 0.75
N GLU A 179 -4.15 -15.14 -0.27
CA GLU A 179 -3.33 -16.36 -0.33
C GLU A 179 -2.20 -16.40 0.73
N ALA A 180 -1.85 -15.25 1.33
CA ALA A 180 -0.80 -15.17 2.36
C ALA A 180 -1.32 -15.36 3.80
N GLY A 181 -2.64 -15.35 4.03
CA GLY A 181 -3.25 -15.30 5.36
C GLY A 181 -3.88 -16.61 5.87
N VAL A 182 -4.15 -17.59 5.01
CA VAL A 182 -5.04 -18.72 5.35
C VAL A 182 -4.30 -20.00 5.79
N LEU A 183 -2.96 -20.03 5.78
CA LEU A 183 -2.19 -21.24 6.12
C LEU A 183 -2.02 -21.53 7.64
N PHE A 184 -2.57 -20.71 8.54
CA PHE A 184 -2.49 -20.93 10.00
C PHE A 184 -3.83 -21.20 10.71
N ALA A 185 -4.89 -21.53 9.98
CA ALA A 185 -6.09 -22.11 10.58
C ALA A 185 -6.03 -23.64 10.45
N GLY A 186 -5.49 -24.27 11.49
CA GLY A 186 -5.29 -25.71 11.60
C GLY A 186 -6.53 -26.53 11.25
N ARG A 187 -6.26 -27.61 10.52
CA ARG A 187 -7.07 -28.81 10.40
C ARG A 187 -7.67 -29.22 11.76
N THR A 188 -8.98 -29.20 11.87
CA THR A 188 -9.69 -30.27 12.57
C THR A 188 -10.85 -30.74 11.70
N LEU A 189 -10.77 -32.01 11.35
CA LEU A 189 -11.88 -32.80 10.82
C LEU A 189 -13.16 -32.53 11.61
N TRP A 190 -14.29 -32.47 10.91
CA TRP A 190 -15.41 -33.37 11.18
C TRP A 190 -16.28 -33.44 9.91
N SER A 191 -16.22 -34.60 9.27
CA SER A 191 -17.22 -35.03 8.31
C SER A 191 -18.53 -35.28 9.06
N LEU A 192 -19.63 -34.65 8.65
CA LEU A 192 -20.93 -35.30 8.75
C LEU A 192 -21.74 -35.01 7.48
N ARG A 193 -21.85 -36.05 6.66
CA ARG A 193 -22.87 -36.16 5.61
C ARG A 193 -24.25 -36.08 6.29
N LEU A 194 -25.11 -35.23 5.76
CA LEU A 194 -26.55 -35.44 5.81
C LEU A 194 -27.09 -35.22 4.41
N SER A 195 -27.16 -36.32 3.68
CA SER A 195 -28.05 -36.54 2.56
C SER A 195 -29.50 -36.46 3.06
N CYS A 196 -30.28 -35.52 2.52
CA CYS A 196 -31.73 -35.65 2.49
C CYS A 196 -32.20 -35.38 1.07
N SER A 197 -32.39 -36.48 0.34
CA SER A 197 -33.12 -36.56 -0.90
C SER A 197 -34.61 -36.55 -0.60
N THR A 198 -35.37 -35.65 -1.24
CA THR A 198 -36.76 -35.94 -1.59
C THR A 198 -37.12 -35.26 -2.90
N SER A 199 -37.53 -36.11 -3.84
CA SER A 199 -38.03 -35.89 -5.19
C SER A 199 -39.51 -35.52 -5.20
N ALA A 200 -39.93 -34.68 -6.16
CA ALA A 200 -41.14 -34.77 -6.99
C ALA A 200 -41.20 -33.50 -7.88
N GLU A 201 -40.98 -33.55 -9.19
CA GLU A 201 -41.98 -33.76 -10.27
C GLU A 201 -43.21 -32.81 -10.17
N SER A 202 -43.65 -32.04 -11.18
CA SER A 202 -43.60 -32.22 -12.64
C SER A 202 -44.16 -30.99 -13.40
N LYS A 203 -43.77 -30.85 -14.69
CA LYS A 203 -44.50 -30.31 -15.88
C LYS A 203 -44.99 -28.83 -15.82
N SER A 204 -45.03 -28.02 -16.88
CA SER A 204 -44.70 -28.07 -18.31
C SER A 204 -45.04 -26.68 -18.88
N ASN A 205 -44.35 -26.27 -19.96
CA ASN A 205 -44.89 -25.68 -21.20
C ASN A 205 -44.26 -24.34 -21.69
N SER A 206 -43.70 -24.48 -22.90
CA SER A 206 -43.49 -23.58 -24.04
C SER A 206 -43.62 -22.04 -23.94
N ALA A 207 -42.62 -21.37 -24.55
CA ALA A 207 -42.72 -20.56 -25.78
C ALA A 207 -41.99 -19.19 -25.76
N ALA A 208 -40.96 -19.11 -26.62
CA ALA A 208 -40.72 -18.08 -27.64
C ALA A 208 -40.16 -16.66 -27.30
N ARG A 209 -39.15 -16.30 -28.12
CA ARG A 209 -38.65 -14.95 -28.53
C ARG A 209 -37.87 -14.18 -27.45
N SER A 210 -36.86 -13.36 -27.73
CA SER A 210 -36.06 -12.97 -28.90
C SER A 210 -34.87 -12.17 -28.37
N ASN A 211 -33.82 -12.01 -29.19
CA ASN A 211 -32.65 -11.15 -28.96
C ASN A 211 -33.00 -9.79 -28.33
N ASP A 212 -32.17 -9.31 -27.38
CA ASP A 212 -31.39 -8.09 -27.59
C ASP A 212 -30.37 -7.83 -26.47
N LYS A 213 -29.21 -7.30 -26.88
CA LYS A 213 -28.08 -6.88 -26.04
C LYS A 213 -28.42 -5.59 -25.28
N PRO A 214 -27.88 -5.36 -24.07
CA PRO A 214 -27.94 -4.05 -23.45
C PRO A 214 -26.76 -3.18 -23.91
N LEU A 215 -27.04 -1.98 -24.43
CA LEU A 215 -26.10 -0.87 -24.49
C LEU A 215 -26.43 0.13 -23.36
N SER A 216 -25.35 0.66 -22.79
CA SER A 216 -25.25 1.56 -21.64
C SER A 216 -26.05 2.85 -21.74
N PRO A 217 -26.33 3.49 -20.58
CA PRO A 217 -26.68 4.91 -20.63
C PRO A 217 -25.92 5.79 -19.61
N TRP A 218 -25.88 7.08 -19.94
CA TRP A 218 -25.62 8.26 -19.09
C TRP A 218 -24.20 8.81 -19.00
N SER A 219 -23.81 9.53 -20.04
CA SER A 219 -23.00 10.74 -19.94
C SER A 219 -23.93 11.97 -19.82
N LEU A 220 -23.88 12.66 -18.66
CA LEU A 220 -24.48 13.98 -18.46
C LEU A 220 -23.40 14.93 -17.90
N THR A 221 -22.91 15.80 -18.77
CA THR A 221 -22.11 17.00 -18.50
C THR A 221 -22.46 17.98 -19.63
N HIS A 222 -22.63 19.30 -19.50
CA HIS A 222 -22.49 20.27 -18.42
C HIS A 222 -23.39 21.48 -18.70
N GLY A 223 -23.76 22.18 -17.64
CA GLY A 223 -24.39 23.51 -17.68
C GLY A 223 -23.39 24.63 -18.00
N CYS A 224 -23.96 25.72 -18.49
CA CYS A 224 -23.38 26.98 -18.93
C CYS A 224 -22.57 27.73 -17.84
N PRO A 225 -21.45 28.41 -18.17
CA PRO A 225 -20.74 29.28 -17.24
C PRO A 225 -21.37 30.68 -17.18
N THR A 226 -21.37 31.28 -15.99
CA THR A 226 -21.57 32.73 -15.82
C THR A 226 -20.26 33.36 -15.39
N ASP A 227 -19.84 34.34 -16.18
CA ASP A 227 -18.74 35.27 -15.93
C ASP A 227 -18.96 36.08 -14.66
N PHE A 228 -17.89 36.33 -13.89
CA PHE A 228 -17.77 37.55 -13.10
C PHE A 228 -16.34 38.09 -13.08
N HIS A 229 -16.23 39.38 -13.39
CA HIS A 229 -15.03 40.19 -13.50
C HIS A 229 -14.41 40.60 -12.15
N ARG A 230 -13.07 40.51 -12.08
CA ARG A 230 -12.05 41.56 -11.81
C ARG A 230 -12.25 42.67 -10.73
N PHE A 231 -11.13 42.88 -9.98
CA PHE A 231 -10.68 44.03 -9.15
C PHE A 231 -11.36 44.20 -7.78
N GLN A 232 -10.67 44.43 -6.66
CA GLN A 232 -9.36 45.07 -6.39
C GLN A 232 -8.46 44.23 -5.49
#